data_AF-A0A0M3R7J0-F1
#
_entry.id   AF-A0A0M3R7J0-F1
#
_cell.length_a   1.000
_cell.length_b   1.000
_cell.length_c   1.000
_cell.angle_alpha   90.00
_cell.angle_beta   90.00
_cell.angle_gamma   90.00
#
_symmetry.space_group_name_H-M   'P 1'
#
loop_
_entity.id
_entity.type
_entity.pdbx_description
1 polymer ?
#
loop_
_entity_poly.entity_id
_entity_poly.type
_entity_poly.pdbx_seq_one_letter_code
_entity_poly.pdbx_strand_id
1 'polypeptide(L)'
;KGILRHRGLDIADLIGIKGGFCSVAHLLLYGVLPSDTVFEQFSAAIGAQHALSSDVLGVISSFRRDAHPMAILMACFSTLAAKYHGDNRGNEELAVLAIAQVPSLVAAIYRHRMGLELVSPDPSLSYTGNFVKMMFGALEKTRADAIEEALDAIFIMHADHEQNAST
;
A
#
# COMPACT_ATOMS: atom_id res chain seq x y z
N LYS A 1 16.09 -7.09 24.70
CA LYS A 1 14.71 -7.54 24.98
C LYS A 1 13.87 -7.77 23.71
N GLY A 2 14.34 -7.38 22.51
CA GLY A 2 13.62 -7.70 21.26
C GLY A 2 12.20 -7.13 21.21
N ILE A 3 12.02 -5.92 21.73
CA ILE A 3 10.71 -5.27 21.87
C ILE A 3 10.59 -4.24 20.74
N LEU A 4 9.55 -4.37 19.92
CA LEU A 4 9.17 -3.39 18.91
C LEU A 4 7.77 -2.86 19.24
N ARG A 5 7.63 -1.53 19.25
CA ARG A 5 6.37 -0.85 19.56
C ARG A 5 6.05 0.20 18.52
N HIS A 6 4.79 0.26 18.10
CA HIS A 6 4.28 1.37 17.33
C HIS A 6 3.37 2.21 18.21
N ARG A 7 3.74 3.49 18.39
CA ARG A 7 3.01 4.44 19.26
C ARG A 7 2.73 3.90 20.68
N GLY A 8 3.63 3.07 21.20
CA GLY A 8 3.55 2.48 22.54
C GLY A 8 2.84 1.12 22.63
N LEU A 9 2.20 0.66 21.54
CA LEU A 9 1.57 -0.67 21.44
C LEU A 9 2.60 -1.70 20.96
N ASP A 10 2.64 -2.88 21.59
CA ASP A 10 3.53 -3.96 21.18
C ASP A 10 3.09 -4.53 19.82
N ILE A 11 4.05 -4.78 18.93
CA ILE A 11 3.78 -5.22 17.54
C ILE A 11 2.90 -6.48 17.49
N ALA A 12 3.06 -7.39 18.46
CA ALA A 12 2.30 -8.63 18.54
C ALA A 12 0.79 -8.38 18.75
N ASP A 13 0.42 -7.30 19.42
CA ASP A 13 -0.98 -6.92 19.67
C ASP A 13 -1.62 -6.23 18.45
N LEU A 14 -0.79 -5.71 17.52
CA LEU A 14 -1.25 -5.07 16.30
C LEU A 14 -1.55 -6.08 15.19
N ILE A 15 -0.92 -7.25 15.22
CA ILE A 15 -1.19 -8.33 14.26
C ILE A 15 -2.61 -8.86 14.52
N GLY A 16 -3.44 -8.88 13.48
CA GLY A 16 -4.83 -9.33 13.57
C GLY A 16 -5.81 -8.29 14.14
N ILE A 17 -5.38 -7.03 14.29
CA ILE A 17 -6.29 -5.96 14.69
C ILE A 17 -7.37 -5.74 13.62
N LYS A 18 -8.57 -5.31 14.06
CA LYS A 18 -9.65 -4.96 13.14
C LYS A 18 -9.18 -3.88 12.16
N GLY A 19 -9.38 -4.12 10.87
CA GLY A 19 -8.95 -3.23 9.80
C GLY A 19 -7.49 -3.41 9.34
N GLY A 20 -6.75 -4.35 9.95
CA GLY A 20 -5.44 -4.80 9.50
C GLY A 20 -4.42 -3.67 9.35
N PHE A 21 -3.63 -3.73 8.27
CA PHE A 21 -2.63 -2.72 7.97
C PHE A 21 -3.18 -1.29 7.91
N CYS A 22 -4.41 -1.08 7.40
CA CYS A 22 -5.01 0.26 7.34
C CYS A 22 -5.15 0.91 8.73
N SER A 23 -5.56 0.14 9.74
CA SER A 23 -5.67 0.64 11.11
C SER A 23 -4.31 0.99 11.71
N VAL A 24 -3.27 0.20 11.39
CA VAL A 24 -1.89 0.47 11.83
C VAL A 24 -1.31 1.67 11.09
N ALA A 25 -1.58 1.84 9.79
CA ALA A 25 -1.19 3.03 9.04
C ALA A 25 -1.82 4.30 9.62
N HIS A 26 -3.11 4.26 9.97
CA HIS A 26 -3.78 5.35 10.68
C HIS A 26 -3.12 5.65 12.03
N LEU A 27 -2.83 4.61 12.83
CA LEU A 27 -2.11 4.75 14.11
C LEU A 27 -0.75 5.43 13.93
N LEU A 28 0.01 5.06 12.90
CA LEU A 28 1.32 5.64 12.65
C LEU A 28 1.22 7.11 12.23
N LEU A 29 0.27 7.46 11.35
CA LEU A 29 0.05 8.83 10.89
C LEU A 29 -0.49 9.75 11.99
N TYR A 30 -1.58 9.34 12.65
CA TYR A 30 -2.34 10.21 13.55
C TYR A 30 -2.08 9.95 15.05
N GLY A 31 -1.31 8.91 15.38
CA GLY A 31 -0.92 8.58 16.75
C GLY A 31 -1.96 7.81 17.55
N VAL A 32 -3.15 7.55 16.99
CA VAL A 32 -4.25 6.83 17.66
C VAL A 32 -4.88 5.79 16.74
N LEU A 33 -5.36 4.68 17.33
CA LEU A 33 -6.16 3.71 16.59
C LEU A 33 -7.49 4.33 16.18
N PRO A 34 -7.96 4.08 14.95
CA PRO A 34 -9.21 4.65 14.47
C PRO A 34 -10.41 4.02 15.19
N SER A 35 -11.46 4.81 15.43
CA SER A 35 -12.79 4.28 15.72
C SER A 35 -13.41 3.68 14.44
N ASP A 36 -14.46 2.88 14.56
CA ASP A 36 -15.13 2.26 13.40
C ASP A 36 -15.51 3.28 12.31
N THR A 37 -16.05 4.43 12.70
CA THR A 37 -16.42 5.51 11.77
C THR A 37 -15.21 6.16 11.09
N VAL A 38 -14.12 6.36 11.82
CA VAL A 38 -12.88 6.95 11.29
C VAL A 38 -12.18 5.96 10.37
N PHE A 39 -12.20 4.67 10.73
CA PHE A 39 -11.66 3.59 9.91
C PHE A 39 -12.37 3.53 8.56
N GLU A 40 -13.70 3.56 8.54
CA GLU A 40 -14.48 3.56 7.29
C GLU A 40 -14.12 4.75 6.39
N GLN A 41 -14.01 5.95 6.97
CA GLN A 41 -13.61 7.16 6.23
C GLN A 41 -12.19 7.04 5.68
N PHE A 42 -11.25 6.57 6.50
CA PHE A 42 -9.85 6.40 6.11
C PHE A 42 -9.69 5.34 5.02
N SER A 43 -10.36 4.19 5.17
CA SER A 43 -10.36 3.13 4.17
C SER A 43 -10.98 3.59 2.85
N ALA A 44 -12.07 4.37 2.89
CA ALA A 44 -12.67 4.95 1.70
C ALA A 44 -11.74 5.96 1.02
N ALA A 45 -11.04 6.80 1.80
CA ALA A 45 -10.07 7.77 1.29
C ALA A 45 -8.90 7.07 0.58
N ILE A 46 -8.38 5.98 1.15
CA ILE A 46 -7.37 5.13 0.50
C ILE A 46 -7.93 4.48 -0.76
N GLY A 47 -9.12 3.88 -0.66
CA GLY A 47 -9.79 3.20 -1.78
C GLY A 47 -9.97 4.10 -3.01
N ALA A 48 -10.33 5.36 -2.79
CA ALA A 48 -10.51 6.36 -3.85
C ALA A 48 -9.21 6.70 -4.61
N GLN A 49 -8.05 6.45 -4.00
CA GLN A 49 -6.74 6.81 -4.56
C GLN A 49 -5.96 5.59 -5.08
N HIS A 50 -6.59 4.42 -5.26
CA HIS A 50 -5.90 3.23 -5.79
C HIS A 50 -5.62 3.29 -7.29
N ALA A 51 -6.39 4.06 -8.07
CA ALA A 51 -6.23 4.10 -9.51
C ALA A 51 -4.92 4.81 -9.91
N LEU A 52 -4.15 4.18 -10.80
CA LEU A 52 -2.92 4.77 -11.37
C LEU A 52 -3.27 5.65 -12.57
N SER A 53 -2.57 6.78 -12.72
CA SER A 53 -2.71 7.60 -13.94
C SER A 53 -2.04 6.93 -15.15
N SER A 54 -2.48 7.30 -16.35
CA SER A 54 -1.89 6.86 -17.61
C SER A 54 -0.39 7.13 -17.69
N ASP A 55 0.08 8.25 -17.13
CA ASP A 55 1.50 8.62 -17.14
C ASP A 55 2.35 7.61 -16.35
N VAL A 56 1.87 7.20 -15.18
CA VAL A 56 2.54 6.20 -14.33
C VAL A 56 2.57 4.85 -15.03
N LEU A 57 1.46 4.43 -15.65
CA LEU A 57 1.41 3.20 -16.45
C LEU A 57 2.34 3.27 -17.66
N GLY A 58 2.44 4.44 -18.31
CA GLY A 58 3.39 4.72 -19.38
C GLY A 58 4.83 4.55 -18.93
N VAL A 59 5.18 5.07 -17.75
CA VAL A 59 6.51 4.90 -17.15
C VAL A 59 6.80 3.42 -16.89
N ILE A 60 5.89 2.67 -16.25
CA ILE A 60 6.07 1.24 -15.99
C ILE A 60 6.32 0.48 -17.29
N SER A 61 5.49 0.71 -18.31
CA SER A 61 5.59 0.04 -19.61
C SER A 61 6.83 0.42 -20.42
N SER A 62 7.44 1.58 -20.16
CA SER A 62 8.68 2.02 -20.83
C SER A 62 9.92 1.23 -20.40
N PHE A 63 9.90 0.63 -19.21
CA PHE A 63 11.00 -0.20 -18.72
C PHE A 63 10.99 -1.58 -19.37
N ARG A 64 12.19 -2.15 -19.57
CA ARG A 64 12.32 -3.57 -19.92
C ARG A 64 11.74 -4.45 -18.81
N ARG A 65 11.16 -5.58 -19.18
CA ARG A 65 10.54 -6.53 -18.22
C ARG A 65 11.54 -7.15 -17.22
N ASP A 66 12.83 -7.18 -17.57
CA ASP A 66 13.90 -7.66 -16.70
C ASP A 66 14.49 -6.58 -15.77
N ALA A 67 14.05 -5.32 -15.89
CA ALA A 67 14.53 -4.24 -15.03
C ALA A 67 14.18 -4.51 -13.55
N HIS A 68 15.06 -4.04 -12.66
CA HIS A 68 14.90 -4.23 -11.23
C HIS A 68 13.64 -3.51 -10.72
N PRO A 69 12.72 -4.18 -9.99
CA PRO A 69 11.44 -3.58 -9.56
C PRO A 69 11.59 -2.25 -8.83
N MET A 70 12.59 -2.13 -7.95
CA MET A 70 12.83 -0.88 -7.21
C MET A 70 13.21 0.28 -8.12
N ALA A 71 13.90 0.04 -9.24
CA ALA A 71 14.24 1.11 -10.19
C ALA A 71 12.97 1.66 -10.87
N ILE A 72 12.05 0.77 -11.24
CA ILE A 72 10.76 1.14 -11.81
C ILE A 72 9.92 1.90 -10.78
N LEU A 73 9.88 1.41 -9.54
CA LEU A 73 9.14 2.03 -8.44
C LEU A 73 9.65 3.47 -8.16
N MET A 74 10.96 3.69 -8.12
CA MET A 74 11.55 5.03 -7.97
C MET A 74 11.14 5.97 -9.12
N ALA A 75 11.11 5.47 -10.35
CA ALA A 75 10.67 6.25 -11.51
C ALA A 75 9.18 6.62 -11.38
N CYS A 76 8.33 5.68 -10.96
CA CYS A 76 6.91 5.97 -10.68
C CYS A 76 6.73 7.05 -9.61
N PHE A 77 7.49 6.98 -8.51
CA PHE A 77 7.45 8.02 -7.47
C PHE A 77 7.94 9.37 -7.98
N SER A 78 8.96 9.39 -8.84
CA SER A 78 9.39 10.63 -9.51
C SER A 78 8.27 11.24 -10.35
N THR A 79 7.51 10.40 -11.07
CA THR A 79 6.34 10.84 -11.84
C THR A 79 5.21 11.36 -10.96
N LEU A 80 4.92 10.68 -9.85
CA LEU A 80 3.93 11.15 -8.88
C LEU A 80 4.38 12.49 -8.25
N ALA A 81 5.65 12.62 -7.87
CA ALA A 81 6.19 13.87 -7.33
C ALA A 81 6.07 15.03 -8.33
N ALA A 82 6.35 14.79 -9.61
CA ALA A 82 6.15 15.78 -10.66
C ALA A 82 4.66 16.15 -10.85
N LYS A 83 3.76 15.16 -10.78
CA LYS A 83 2.31 15.37 -10.92
C LYS A 83 1.71 16.20 -9.77
N TYR A 84 2.16 15.97 -8.54
CA TYR A 84 1.69 16.70 -7.35
C TYR A 84 2.57 17.90 -7.01
N HIS A 85 3.44 18.32 -7.92
CA HIS A 85 4.28 19.50 -7.72
C HIS A 85 3.41 20.77 -7.65
N GLY A 86 3.50 21.50 -6.54
CA GLY A 86 2.68 22.69 -6.31
C GLY A 86 1.22 22.41 -5.92
N ASP A 87 0.89 21.15 -5.58
CA ASP A 87 -0.40 20.83 -4.97
C ASP A 87 -0.50 21.49 -3.58
N ASN A 88 -1.67 22.03 -3.25
CA ASN A 88 -1.94 22.74 -1.98
C ASN A 88 -2.35 21.81 -0.84
N ARG A 89 -2.41 20.50 -1.10
CA ARG A 89 -2.71 19.49 -0.08
C ARG A 89 -1.68 19.49 1.05
N GLY A 90 -2.14 19.23 2.26
CA GLY A 90 -1.25 19.04 3.41
C GLY A 90 -0.38 17.79 3.29
N ASN A 91 0.72 17.75 4.05
CA ASN A 91 1.63 16.60 4.07
C ASN A 91 0.92 15.28 4.44
N GLU A 92 -0.09 15.33 5.31
CA GLU A 92 -0.89 14.17 5.71
C GLU A 92 -1.67 13.59 4.53
N GLU A 93 -2.30 14.45 3.72
CA GLU A 93 -3.05 14.00 2.53
C GLU A 93 -2.13 13.39 1.47
N LEU A 94 -0.92 13.94 1.31
CA LEU A 94 0.10 13.36 0.44
C LEU A 94 0.60 12.01 0.97
N ALA A 95 0.72 11.84 2.29
CA ALA A 95 1.08 10.57 2.90
C ALA A 95 0.00 9.50 2.67
N VAL A 96 -1.28 9.84 2.84
CA VAL A 96 -2.40 8.94 2.53
C VAL A 96 -2.40 8.56 1.05
N LEU A 97 -2.13 9.52 0.16
CA LEU A 97 -2.02 9.26 -1.28
C LEU A 97 -0.88 8.30 -1.60
N ALA A 98 0.28 8.48 -0.98
CA ALA A 98 1.42 7.58 -1.15
C ALA A 98 1.08 6.15 -0.69
N ILE A 99 0.49 6.01 0.50
CA ILE A 99 0.06 4.71 1.05
C ILE A 99 -0.94 4.03 0.11
N ALA A 100 -1.89 4.78 -0.46
CA ALA A 100 -2.90 4.23 -1.37
C ALA A 100 -2.35 3.78 -2.72
N GLN A 101 -1.34 4.49 -3.25
CA GLN A 101 -0.78 4.24 -4.58
C GLN A 101 0.24 3.09 -4.59
N VAL A 102 1.00 2.89 -3.50
CA VAL A 102 2.07 1.87 -3.43
C VAL A 102 1.62 0.46 -3.84
N PRO A 103 0.50 -0.10 -3.32
CA PRO A 103 0.07 -1.43 -3.71
C PRO A 103 -0.22 -1.55 -5.20
N SER A 104 -0.89 -0.55 -5.77
CA SER A 104 -1.23 -0.51 -7.19
C SER A 104 0.03 -0.42 -8.05
N LEU A 105 1.01 0.42 -7.65
CA LEU A 105 2.30 0.53 -8.32
C LEU A 105 3.04 -0.82 -8.32
N VAL A 106 3.18 -1.42 -7.15
CA VAL A 106 3.92 -2.69 -6.98
C VAL A 106 3.24 -3.81 -7.77
N ALA A 107 1.91 -3.88 -7.73
CA ALA A 107 1.16 -4.86 -8.51
C ALA A 107 1.31 -4.66 -10.02
N ALA A 108 1.21 -3.42 -10.50
CA ALA A 108 1.42 -3.10 -11.91
C ALA A 108 2.86 -3.44 -12.37
N ILE A 109 3.87 -3.13 -11.55
CA ILE A 109 5.27 -3.48 -11.81
C ILE A 109 5.45 -5.00 -11.91
N TYR A 110 4.90 -5.75 -10.95
CA TYR A 110 4.98 -7.22 -10.96
C TYR A 110 4.38 -7.78 -12.25
N ARG A 111 3.17 -7.34 -12.62
CA ARG A 111 2.47 -7.84 -13.80
C ARG A 111 3.17 -7.47 -15.10
N HIS A 112 3.70 -6.25 -15.20
CA HIS A 112 4.53 -5.84 -16.33
C HIS A 112 5.74 -6.76 -16.51
N ARG A 113 6.46 -7.05 -15.42
CA ARG A 113 7.62 -7.97 -15.46
C ARG A 113 7.24 -9.38 -15.88
N MET A 114 6.07 -9.85 -15.44
CA MET A 114 5.55 -11.18 -15.81
C MET A 114 4.89 -11.20 -17.20
N GLY A 115 4.73 -10.04 -17.87
CA GLY A 115 4.01 -9.94 -19.14
C GLY A 115 2.51 -10.21 -19.02
N LEU A 116 1.91 -9.94 -17.86
CA LEU A 116 0.49 -10.15 -17.57
C LEU A 116 -0.30 -8.85 -17.75
N GLU A 117 -1.54 -8.97 -18.20
CA GLU A 117 -2.51 -7.86 -18.30
C GLU A 117 -2.77 -7.22 -16.94
N LEU A 118 -2.86 -5.89 -16.84
CA LEU A 118 -3.12 -5.22 -15.57
C LEU A 118 -4.51 -5.58 -15.00
N VAL A 119 -4.59 -5.66 -13.67
CA VAL A 119 -5.85 -5.89 -12.96
C VAL A 119 -6.25 -4.59 -12.27
N SER A 120 -7.47 -4.13 -12.53
CA SER A 120 -7.99 -2.91 -11.91
C SER A 120 -8.16 -3.07 -10.39
N PRO A 121 -7.88 -2.01 -9.61
CA PRO A 121 -8.14 -2.02 -8.18
C PRO A 121 -9.64 -2.17 -7.89
N ASP A 122 -9.95 -2.77 -6.75
CA ASP A 122 -11.30 -2.96 -6.25
C ASP A 122 -11.44 -2.28 -4.88
N PRO A 123 -12.12 -1.12 -4.81
CA PRO A 123 -12.26 -0.37 -3.56
C PRO A 123 -13.21 -1.04 -2.54
N SER A 124 -13.89 -2.14 -2.92
CA SER A 124 -14.71 -2.91 -1.99
C SER A 124 -13.91 -3.90 -1.14
N LEU A 125 -12.65 -4.16 -1.50
CA LEU A 125 -11.75 -5.04 -0.77
C LEU A 125 -10.96 -4.28 0.29
N SER A 126 -10.43 -5.03 1.27
CA SER A 126 -9.43 -4.49 2.20
C SER A 126 -8.17 -4.03 1.44
N TYR A 127 -7.33 -3.22 2.08
CA TYR A 127 -6.06 -2.78 1.49
C TYR A 127 -5.21 -3.94 0.97
N THR A 128 -5.04 -4.95 1.82
CA THR A 128 -4.24 -6.14 1.53
C THR A 128 -4.95 -7.05 0.53
N GLY A 129 -6.26 -7.25 0.65
CA GLY A 129 -7.05 -8.05 -0.29
C GLY A 129 -7.07 -7.45 -1.70
N ASN A 130 -7.17 -6.11 -1.81
CA ASN A 130 -7.04 -5.40 -3.07
C ASN A 130 -5.65 -5.62 -3.68
N PHE A 131 -4.57 -5.54 -2.88
CA PHE A 131 -3.22 -5.85 -3.35
C PHE A 131 -3.08 -7.28 -3.87
N VAL A 132 -3.61 -8.28 -3.14
CA VAL A 132 -3.60 -9.69 -3.55
C VAL A 132 -4.32 -9.88 -4.88
N LYS A 133 -5.51 -9.30 -5.02
CA LYS A 133 -6.29 -9.34 -6.28
C LYS A 133 -5.50 -8.69 -7.42
N MET A 134 -4.91 -7.52 -7.20
CA MET A 134 -4.14 -6.83 -8.22
C MET A 134 -2.88 -7.61 -8.62
N MET A 135 -2.21 -8.29 -7.69
CA MET A 135 -1.02 -9.10 -7.99
C MET A 135 -1.37 -10.36 -8.79
N PHE A 136 -2.32 -11.15 -8.29
CA PHE A 136 -2.55 -12.52 -8.74
C PHE A 136 -3.80 -12.71 -9.62
N GLY A 137 -4.68 -11.72 -9.69
CA GLY A 137 -5.96 -11.83 -10.37
C GLY A 137 -6.97 -12.65 -9.53
N ALA A 138 -7.84 -13.39 -10.22
CA ALA A 138 -8.81 -14.26 -9.56
C ALA A 138 -8.12 -15.49 -8.95
N LEU A 139 -8.24 -15.64 -7.64
CA LEU A 139 -7.80 -16.81 -6.88
C LEU A 139 -9.01 -17.48 -6.22
N GLU A 140 -8.87 -18.77 -5.90
CA GLU A 140 -9.80 -19.44 -5.00
C GLU A 140 -9.87 -18.71 -3.65
N LYS A 141 -11.08 -18.51 -3.13
CA LYS A 141 -11.32 -17.67 -1.94
C LYS A 141 -10.43 -18.07 -0.76
N THR A 142 -10.38 -19.35 -0.43
CA THR A 142 -9.57 -19.87 0.69
C THR A 142 -8.07 -19.56 0.53
N ARG A 143 -7.57 -19.56 -0.71
CA ARG A 143 -6.19 -19.22 -1.02
C ARG A 143 -5.96 -17.71 -0.94
N ALA A 144 -6.91 -16.91 -1.43
CA ALA A 144 -6.84 -15.46 -1.33
C ALA A 144 -6.82 -15.02 0.14
N ASP A 145 -7.74 -15.53 0.96
CA ASP A 145 -7.85 -15.22 2.39
C ASP A 145 -6.55 -15.56 3.15
N ALA A 146 -5.96 -16.73 2.88
CA ALA A 146 -4.71 -17.14 3.52
C ALA A 146 -3.50 -16.27 3.13
N ILE A 147 -3.44 -15.82 1.86
CA ILE A 147 -2.37 -14.92 1.39
C ILE A 147 -2.59 -13.52 1.96
N GLU A 148 -3.83 -13.04 2.00
CA GLU A 148 -4.21 -11.75 2.58
C GLU A 148 -3.80 -11.67 4.05
N GLU A 149 -4.17 -12.66 4.87
CA GLU A 149 -3.83 -12.68 6.30
C GLU A 149 -2.31 -12.65 6.52
N ALA A 150 -1.56 -13.46 5.76
CA ALA A 150 -0.11 -13.49 5.86
C ALA A 150 0.54 -12.17 5.43
N LEU A 151 0.07 -11.56 4.34
CA LEU A 151 0.58 -10.29 3.86
C LEU A 151 0.24 -9.13 4.78
N ASP A 152 -0.95 -9.14 5.40
CA ASP A 152 -1.36 -8.09 6.32
C ASP A 152 -0.44 -8.06 7.54
N ALA A 153 -0.12 -9.23 8.10
CA ALA A 153 0.88 -9.36 9.16
C ALA A 153 2.27 -8.87 8.70
N ILE A 154 2.70 -9.23 7.48
CA ILE A 154 3.98 -8.75 6.91
C ILE A 154 4.00 -7.23 6.80
N PHE A 155 2.93 -6.61 6.29
CA PHE A 155 2.84 -5.16 6.15
C PHE A 155 2.88 -4.46 7.50
N ILE A 156 2.17 -4.97 8.51
CA ILE A 156 2.20 -4.43 9.87
C ILE A 156 3.62 -4.51 10.45
N MET A 157 4.29 -5.66 10.32
CA MET A 157 5.65 -5.85 10.85
C MET A 157 6.72 -4.99 10.17
N HIS A 158 6.48 -4.55 8.93
CA HIS A 158 7.41 -3.71 8.17
C HIS A 158 6.95 -2.25 8.09
N ALA A 159 5.89 -1.87 8.82
CA ALA A 159 5.28 -0.56 8.70
C ALA A 159 6.21 0.58 9.16
N ASP A 160 6.98 0.34 10.22
CA ASP A 160 8.02 1.25 10.70
C ASP A 160 9.13 0.48 11.44
N HIS A 161 10.34 1.02 11.45
CA HIS A 161 11.44 0.44 12.22
C HIS A 161 12.40 1.51 12.73
N GLU A 162 11.84 2.57 13.34
CA GLU A 162 12.55 3.67 13.96
C GLU A 162 13.55 4.35 12.98
N GLN A 163 14.80 4.61 13.39
CA GLN A 163 15.78 5.36 12.62
C GLN A 163 16.66 4.43 11.77
N ASN A 164 16.04 3.69 10.85
CA ASN A 164 16.79 2.92 9.85
C ASN A 164 17.23 3.84 8.68
N ALA A 165 18.16 3.38 7.84
CA ALA A 165 18.78 4.21 6.81
C ALA A 165 17.83 4.74 5.71
N SER A 166 16.65 4.13 5.55
CA SER A 166 15.65 4.56 4.58
C SER A 166 14.57 5.47 5.16
N THR A 167 14.46 5.56 6.49
CA THR A 167 13.57 6.50 7.21
C THR A 167 14.12 7.91 7.14
#